data_AF-A0A368KDG3-F1
#
_entry.id   AF-A0A368KDG3-F1
#
_cell.length_a   1.000
_cell.length_b   1.000
_cell.length_c   1.000
_cell.angle_alpha   90.00
_cell.angle_beta   90.00
_cell.angle_gamma   90.00
#
_symmetry.space_group_name_H-M   'P 1'
#
loop_
_entity.id
_entity.type
_entity.pdbx_description
1 polymer ?
#
loop_
_entity_poly.entity_id
_entity_poly.type
_entity_poly.pdbx_seq_one_letter_code
_entity_poly.pdbx_strand_id
1 'polypeptide(L)'
;MSVTVLKPGLLSSLQDAGRPGQAALGVGRAGAMDMPAWRLANALVGNRHGEAALECTLAGPSLRFEQPAVIAVTGAAIAAQVGSRAIPPWTTCLLPAGSVLQLGGMRQGCRSYLAVRGGFDVPPLLGSRSSDLHARIGRALQAGDVLPLGAAPPLRALPPGHDVRVLGWGLDPQPWFDFAYRPLALLHGSHWAALDSASQRHLYGGRFILSKDSNRTAARLDGLALRVAEPLELVSEAVLPGTLQLPPSGQPIALQAEAPVTGGYPRIGQLAAVDLPRLAQLRPGDTVCFRETGMDEALARLAAHRQRLARMLDAIAQRLETGA
;
A
#
# COMPACT_ATOMS: atom_id res chain seq x y z
N MET A 1 20.22 13.76 9.25
CA MET A 1 19.45 13.05 10.30
C MET A 1 19.31 11.60 9.87
N SER A 2 19.23 10.63 10.78
CA SER A 2 19.17 9.20 10.41
C SER A 2 18.34 8.35 11.36
N VAL A 3 17.88 7.21 10.83
CA VAL A 3 17.17 6.17 11.56
C VAL A 3 17.93 4.86 11.42
N THR A 4 18.28 4.23 12.55
CA THR A 4 18.94 2.92 12.58
C THR A 4 17.88 1.82 12.73
N VAL A 5 17.94 0.82 11.86
CA VAL A 5 17.06 -0.35 11.91
C VAL A 5 17.61 -1.36 12.92
N LEU A 6 16.94 -1.52 14.05
CA LEU A 6 17.31 -2.52 15.07
C LEU A 6 16.75 -3.90 14.73
N LYS A 7 15.49 -3.93 14.29
CA LYS A 7 14.81 -5.13 13.77
C LYS A 7 14.04 -4.73 12.51
N PRO A 8 14.11 -5.49 11.40
CA PRO A 8 13.47 -5.08 10.14
C PRO A 8 11.97 -5.34 10.08
N GLY A 9 11.40 -6.12 11.02
CA GLY A 9 10.03 -6.64 10.91
C GLY A 9 9.96 -7.84 9.98
N LEU A 10 8.75 -8.22 9.54
CA LEU A 10 8.57 -9.36 8.65
C LEU A 10 8.97 -9.00 7.21
N LEU A 11 8.41 -7.92 6.69
CA LEU A 11 8.77 -7.34 5.40
C LEU A 11 8.49 -5.84 5.44
N SER A 12 9.56 -5.05 5.51
CA SER A 12 9.50 -3.59 5.50
C SER A 12 10.31 -3.04 4.34
N SER A 13 9.75 -2.13 3.55
CA SER A 13 10.42 -1.54 2.39
C SER A 13 10.03 -0.07 2.20
N LEU A 14 10.95 0.73 1.68
CA LEU A 14 10.65 2.12 1.34
C LEU A 14 9.74 2.16 0.13
N GLN A 15 8.66 2.95 0.22
CA GLN A 15 7.69 3.11 -0.85
C GLN A 15 7.30 4.59 -1.00
N ASP A 16 7.23 5.04 -2.25
CA ASP A 16 6.62 6.30 -2.65
C ASP A 16 5.48 6.05 -3.66
N ALA A 17 5.17 7.03 -4.53
CA ALA A 17 4.16 6.90 -5.57
C ALA A 17 4.53 5.91 -6.70
N GLY A 18 5.73 5.34 -6.67
CA GLY A 18 6.27 4.46 -7.68
C GLY A 18 6.96 5.20 -8.83
N ARG A 19 7.36 4.43 -9.84
CA ARG A 19 8.11 4.83 -11.04
C ARG A 19 7.29 4.67 -12.32
N PRO A 20 6.29 5.53 -12.57
CA PRO A 20 5.55 5.50 -13.82
C PRO A 20 6.46 5.77 -15.03
N GLY A 21 6.05 5.30 -16.21
CA GLY A 21 6.73 5.62 -17.48
C GLY A 21 7.92 4.73 -17.84
N GLN A 22 8.28 3.75 -16.99
CA GLN A 22 9.43 2.87 -17.22
C GLN A 22 9.09 1.57 -17.98
N ALA A 23 7.86 1.44 -18.48
CA ALA A 23 7.38 0.19 -19.09
C ALA A 23 8.18 -0.23 -20.33
N ALA A 24 8.65 0.74 -21.13
CA ALA A 24 9.50 0.47 -22.29
C ALA A 24 10.85 -0.17 -21.93
N LEU A 25 11.30 -0.05 -20.67
CA LEU A 25 12.51 -0.68 -20.15
C LEU A 25 12.23 -2.04 -19.48
N GLY A 26 10.99 -2.53 -19.52
CA GLY A 26 10.58 -3.74 -18.80
C GLY A 26 10.38 -3.53 -17.30
N VAL A 27 10.45 -2.29 -16.80
CA VAL A 27 10.37 -1.99 -15.35
C VAL A 27 8.95 -1.60 -14.96
N GLY A 28 8.40 -2.37 -14.01
CA GLY A 28 7.09 -2.13 -13.41
C GLY A 28 7.03 -0.83 -12.58
N ARG A 29 5.82 -0.43 -12.18
CA ARG A 29 5.60 0.85 -11.49
C ARG A 29 6.02 0.82 -10.01
N ALA A 30 5.96 -0.33 -9.34
CA ALA A 30 6.10 -0.44 -7.89
C ALA A 30 5.22 0.58 -7.15
N GLY A 31 5.67 1.06 -5.98
CA GLY A 31 4.93 2.03 -5.17
C GLY A 31 4.27 1.42 -3.94
N ALA A 32 3.65 2.29 -3.14
CA ALA A 32 2.80 1.86 -2.04
C ALA A 32 1.62 1.02 -2.56
N MET A 33 1.36 -0.11 -1.92
CA MET A 33 0.23 -0.98 -2.26
C MET A 33 -1.12 -0.35 -1.89
N ASP A 34 -1.13 0.43 -0.81
CA ASP A 34 -2.26 1.24 -0.35
C ASP A 34 -1.88 2.72 -0.45
N MET A 35 -2.08 3.26 -1.65
CA MET A 35 -1.74 4.64 -1.99
C MET A 35 -2.44 5.68 -1.10
N PRO A 36 -3.74 5.59 -0.78
CA PRO A 36 -4.38 6.52 0.15
C PRO A 36 -3.72 6.54 1.53
N ALA A 37 -3.43 5.39 2.13
CA ALA A 37 -2.78 5.32 3.43
C ALA A 37 -1.41 5.99 3.42
N TRP A 38 -0.59 5.67 2.42
CA TRP A 38 0.73 6.28 2.22
C TRP A 38 0.66 7.81 2.09
N ARG A 39 -0.28 8.32 1.27
CA ARG A 39 -0.46 9.77 1.09
C ARG A 39 -0.89 10.46 2.39
N LEU A 40 -1.80 9.86 3.14
CA LEU A 40 -2.29 10.41 4.41
C LEU A 40 -1.21 10.37 5.50
N ALA A 41 -0.33 9.36 5.52
CA ALA A 41 0.82 9.34 6.44
C ALA A 41 1.75 10.52 6.19
N ASN A 42 2.12 10.75 4.93
CA ASN A 42 2.95 11.88 4.53
C ASN A 42 2.29 13.22 4.86
N ALA A 43 1.00 13.37 4.54
CA ALA A 43 0.27 14.60 4.85
C ALA A 43 0.28 14.92 6.34
N LEU A 44 0.08 13.92 7.22
CA LEU A 44 0.07 14.11 8.67
C LEU A 44 1.40 14.64 9.23
N VAL A 45 2.54 14.28 8.62
CA VAL A 45 3.85 14.83 9.01
C VAL A 45 4.19 16.15 8.29
N GLY A 46 3.28 16.63 7.44
CA GLY A 46 3.44 17.86 6.66
C GLY A 46 4.35 17.72 5.45
N ASN A 47 4.52 16.51 4.94
CA ASN A 47 5.23 16.21 3.69
C ASN A 47 4.32 16.52 2.49
N ARG A 48 4.88 17.13 1.43
CA ARG A 48 4.09 17.66 0.28
C ARG A 48 4.45 17.02 -1.06
N HIS A 49 5.58 16.33 -1.17
CA HIS A 49 6.23 15.98 -2.44
C HIS A 49 6.30 14.48 -2.73
N GLY A 50 5.45 13.66 -2.11
CA GLY A 50 5.44 12.21 -2.37
C GLY A 50 6.70 11.53 -1.81
N GLU A 51 7.12 11.99 -0.65
CA GLU A 51 8.25 11.48 0.11
C GLU A 51 8.08 9.98 0.39
N ALA A 52 9.20 9.26 0.33
CA ALA A 52 9.20 7.84 0.67
C ALA A 52 8.75 7.67 2.13
N ALA A 53 7.90 6.68 2.36
CA ALA A 53 7.52 6.20 3.68
C ALA A 53 7.84 4.71 3.77
N LEU A 54 7.90 4.18 4.99
CA LEU A 54 8.16 2.76 5.18
C LEU A 54 6.84 1.97 5.15
N GLU A 55 6.66 1.13 4.12
CA GLU A 55 5.57 0.15 4.08
C GLU A 55 5.97 -1.09 4.87
N CYS A 56 5.19 -1.42 5.91
CA CYS A 56 5.36 -2.58 6.76
C CYS A 56 4.27 -3.62 6.45
N THR A 57 4.63 -4.89 6.29
CA THR A 57 3.69 -5.99 6.02
C THR A 57 3.56 -6.90 7.24
N LEU A 58 2.33 -7.05 7.78
CA LEU A 58 1.94 -7.86 8.95
C LEU A 58 2.60 -7.52 10.29
N ALA A 59 3.92 -7.32 10.33
CA ALA A 59 4.67 -6.91 11.50
C ALA A 59 5.80 -5.94 11.13
N GLY A 60 5.88 -4.83 11.86
CA GLY A 60 6.79 -3.74 11.56
C GLY A 60 8.19 -3.87 12.21
N PRO A 61 9.07 -2.89 11.92
CA PRO A 61 10.41 -2.85 12.47
C PRO A 61 10.49 -2.28 13.89
N SER A 62 11.66 -2.43 14.51
CA SER A 62 12.11 -1.58 15.61
C SER A 62 13.18 -0.61 15.09
N LEU A 63 12.96 0.69 15.27
CA LEU A 63 13.74 1.77 14.68
C LEU A 63 14.26 2.72 15.76
N ARG A 64 15.56 3.02 15.75
CA ARG A 64 16.16 4.04 16.62
C ARG A 64 16.32 5.34 15.84
N PHE A 65 15.75 6.42 16.36
CA PHE A 65 15.87 7.77 15.80
C PHE A 65 17.01 8.50 16.50
N GLU A 66 18.06 8.84 15.76
CA GLU A 66 19.27 9.47 16.34
C GLU A 66 19.04 10.96 16.66
N GLN A 67 18.00 11.57 16.08
CA GLN A 67 17.58 12.96 16.33
C GLN A 67 16.06 13.02 16.56
N PRO A 68 15.51 14.14 17.07
CA PRO A 68 14.07 14.27 17.22
C PRO A 68 13.39 14.15 15.85
N ALA A 69 12.27 13.42 15.80
CA ALA A 69 11.59 13.10 14.55
C ALA A 69 10.08 13.24 14.68
N VAL A 70 9.44 13.85 13.68
CA VAL A 70 7.98 13.89 13.57
C VAL A 70 7.53 12.75 12.68
N ILE A 71 6.63 11.90 13.19
CA ILE A 71 6.16 10.69 12.51
C ILE A 71 4.64 10.64 12.46
N ALA A 72 4.12 9.84 11.54
CA ALA A 72 2.74 9.36 11.57
C ALA A 72 2.70 7.92 11.05
N VAL A 73 1.82 7.12 11.64
CA VAL A 73 1.56 5.74 11.24
C VAL A 73 0.13 5.63 10.75
N THR A 74 -0.07 5.23 9.50
CA THR A 74 -1.40 4.98 8.92
C THR A 74 -1.49 3.56 8.39
N GLY A 75 -2.61 3.22 7.77
CA GLY A 75 -2.83 1.88 7.25
C GLY A 75 -3.58 0.99 8.23
N ALA A 76 -3.33 -0.31 8.11
CA ALA A 76 -3.70 -1.30 9.11
C ALA A 76 -3.19 -0.90 10.50
N ALA A 77 -4.03 -1.08 11.52
CA ALA A 77 -3.65 -0.79 12.89
C ALA A 77 -2.51 -1.72 13.32
N ILE A 78 -1.33 -1.12 13.52
CA ILE A 78 -0.13 -1.77 14.02
C ILE A 78 0.12 -1.31 15.44
N ALA A 79 0.46 -2.23 16.34
CA ALA A 79 0.88 -1.87 17.69
C ALA A 79 2.16 -1.03 17.59
N ALA A 80 2.14 0.21 18.09
CA ALA A 80 3.27 1.13 18.02
C ALA A 80 3.56 1.69 19.41
N GLN A 81 4.83 1.69 19.83
CA GLN A 81 5.24 2.21 21.14
C GLN A 81 6.67 2.75 21.13
N VAL A 82 6.96 3.65 22.08
CA VAL A 82 8.31 4.07 22.47
C VAL A 82 8.45 3.84 23.97
N GLY A 83 9.26 2.86 24.36
CA GLY A 83 9.32 2.40 25.75
C GLY A 83 7.96 1.83 26.18
N SER A 84 7.37 2.39 27.24
CA SER A 84 6.01 2.03 27.71
C SER A 84 4.90 2.87 27.08
N ARG A 85 5.24 3.90 26.29
CA ARG A 85 4.25 4.84 25.76
C ARG A 85 3.74 4.38 24.40
N ALA A 86 2.43 4.16 24.29
CA ALA A 86 1.77 3.86 23.03
C ALA A 86 1.82 5.07 22.08
N ILE A 87 2.06 4.80 20.81
CA ILE A 87 1.99 5.76 19.71
C ILE A 87 0.65 5.53 18.98
N PRO A 88 -0.29 6.48 19.08
CA PRO A 88 -1.57 6.35 18.40
C PRO A 88 -1.40 6.36 16.87
N PRO A 89 -2.16 5.52 16.13
CA PRO A 89 -2.17 5.56 14.68
C PRO A 89 -2.97 6.78 14.19
N TRP A 90 -2.82 7.11 12.90
CA TRP A 90 -3.56 8.17 12.23
C TRP A 90 -3.44 9.56 12.86
N THR A 91 -2.35 9.81 13.57
CA THR A 91 -2.03 11.12 14.16
C THR A 91 -0.52 11.38 14.12
N THR A 92 -0.17 12.65 14.27
CA THR A 92 1.20 13.14 14.19
C THR A 92 1.83 13.12 15.58
N CYS A 93 3.00 12.50 15.67
CA CYS A 93 3.76 12.36 16.91
C CYS A 93 5.18 12.91 16.75
N LEU A 94 5.68 13.64 17.74
CA LEU A 94 7.09 13.98 17.89
C LEU A 94 7.74 12.94 18.80
N LEU A 95 8.82 12.34 18.31
CA LEU A 95 9.73 11.48 19.07
C LEU A 95 10.97 12.30 19.47
N PRO A 96 11.43 12.26 20.73
CA PRO A 96 12.70 12.85 21.13
C PRO A 96 13.89 12.07 20.53
N ALA A 97 15.07 12.69 20.52
CA ALA A 97 16.31 12.03 20.10
C ALA A 97 16.58 10.77 20.94
N GLY A 98 17.13 9.73 20.31
CA GLY A 98 17.40 8.44 20.95
C GLY A 98 16.16 7.55 21.11
N SER A 99 14.98 8.00 20.69
CA SER A 99 13.76 7.19 20.76
C SER A 99 13.89 5.91 19.96
N VAL A 100 13.48 4.80 20.57
CA VAL A 100 13.29 3.53 19.86
C VAL A 100 11.81 3.31 19.66
N LEU A 101 11.34 3.44 18.42
CA LEU A 101 9.99 3.11 18.01
C LEU A 101 9.92 1.60 17.73
N GLN A 102 9.08 0.89 18.47
CA GLN A 102 8.76 -0.51 18.18
C GLN A 102 7.41 -0.60 17.48
N LEU A 103 7.41 -1.13 16.26
CA LEU A 103 6.21 -1.50 15.52
C LEU A 103 6.02 -3.02 15.60
N GLY A 104 4.93 -3.44 16.22
CA GLY A 104 4.58 -4.84 16.46
C GLY A 104 3.78 -5.47 15.32
N GLY A 105 2.92 -6.43 15.66
CA GLY A 105 2.03 -7.10 14.70
C GLY A 105 0.70 -6.38 14.48
N MET A 106 0.13 -6.58 13.29
CA MET A 106 -1.22 -6.14 12.93
C MET A 106 -2.22 -7.26 13.24
N ARG A 107 -3.33 -6.92 13.90
CA ARG A 107 -4.43 -7.86 14.16
C ARG A 107 -5.42 -7.93 13.01
N GLN A 108 -5.58 -6.83 12.28
CA GLN A 108 -6.48 -6.67 11.14
C GLN A 108 -5.79 -5.84 10.08
N GLY A 109 -6.04 -6.12 8.81
CA GLY A 109 -5.30 -5.54 7.69
C GLY A 109 -3.93 -6.18 7.50
N CYS A 110 -3.22 -5.73 6.47
CA CYS A 110 -1.97 -6.35 6.03
C CYS A 110 -0.81 -5.34 5.95
N ARG A 111 -1.11 -4.06 5.72
CA ARG A 111 -0.09 -3.04 5.41
C ARG A 111 -0.28 -1.76 6.19
N SER A 112 0.82 -1.28 6.79
CA SER A 112 0.90 -0.01 7.51
C SER A 112 2.05 0.83 6.98
N TYR A 113 1.92 2.15 7.09
CA TYR A 113 2.88 3.11 6.55
C TYR A 113 3.39 4.00 7.66
N LEU A 114 4.70 4.02 7.87
CA LEU A 114 5.38 4.97 8.73
C LEU A 114 5.99 6.08 7.87
N ALA A 115 5.41 7.27 7.95
CA ALA A 115 6.00 8.47 7.38
C ALA A 115 6.80 9.23 8.44
N VAL A 116 7.87 9.87 7.99
CA VAL A 116 8.71 10.76 8.80
C VAL A 116 8.76 12.11 8.10
N ARG A 117 8.65 13.21 8.86
CA ARG A 117 8.76 14.56 8.31
C ARG A 117 10.10 14.75 7.61
N GLY A 118 10.07 15.26 6.38
CA GLY A 118 11.24 15.35 5.48
C GLY A 118 11.49 14.09 4.65
N GLY A 119 10.85 12.97 4.99
CA GLY A 119 10.96 11.70 4.24
C GLY A 119 12.26 10.94 4.51
N PHE A 120 12.36 9.76 3.91
CA PHE A 120 13.62 9.00 3.83
C PHE A 120 14.44 9.46 2.60
N ASP A 121 15.61 10.04 2.84
CA ASP A 121 16.46 10.66 1.82
C ASP A 121 17.41 9.66 1.16
N VAL A 122 16.83 8.61 0.60
CA VAL A 122 17.58 7.65 -0.23
C VAL A 122 17.65 8.16 -1.67
N PRO A 123 18.73 7.89 -2.42
CA PRO A 123 18.82 8.26 -3.82
C PRO A 123 17.67 7.64 -4.63
N PRO A 124 16.94 8.43 -5.45
CA PRO A 124 15.93 7.87 -6.32
C PRO A 124 16.58 7.05 -7.45
N LEU A 125 15.92 5.97 -7.85
CA LEU A 125 16.29 5.16 -9.02
C LEU A 125 15.09 5.15 -9.99
N LEU A 126 15.37 5.56 -11.24
CA LEU A 126 14.35 5.75 -12.28
C LEU A 126 13.21 6.68 -11.82
N GLY A 127 13.57 7.76 -11.12
CA GLY A 127 12.64 8.79 -10.66
C GLY A 127 11.83 8.44 -9.41
N SER A 128 12.13 7.34 -8.72
CA SER A 128 11.39 6.88 -7.53
C SER A 128 12.31 6.25 -6.49
N ARG A 129 11.94 6.37 -5.22
CA ARG A 129 12.56 5.77 -4.04
C ARG A 129 11.91 4.45 -3.61
N SER A 130 10.88 3.97 -4.32
CA SER A 130 10.22 2.71 -4.01
C SER A 130 11.13 1.50 -4.20
N SER A 131 11.14 0.57 -3.26
CA SER A 131 11.68 -0.76 -3.55
C SER A 131 10.74 -1.51 -4.50
N ASP A 132 11.30 -2.23 -5.47
CA ASP A 132 10.65 -3.26 -6.27
C ASP A 132 11.41 -4.57 -6.04
N LEU A 133 10.85 -5.43 -5.19
CA LEU A 133 11.51 -6.67 -4.79
C LEU A 133 11.54 -7.70 -5.92
N HIS A 134 10.56 -7.66 -6.81
CA HIS A 134 10.50 -8.51 -8.00
C HIS A 134 11.61 -8.16 -8.99
N ALA A 135 11.78 -6.87 -9.29
CA ALA A 135 12.81 -6.37 -10.20
C ALA A 135 14.20 -6.20 -9.54
N ARG A 136 14.33 -6.49 -8.23
CA ARG A 136 15.54 -6.29 -7.42
C ARG A 136 16.06 -4.84 -7.44
N ILE A 137 15.13 -3.88 -7.53
CA ILE A 137 15.42 -2.46 -7.40
C ILE A 137 15.21 -2.06 -5.94
N GLY A 138 16.30 -1.73 -5.25
CA GLY A 138 16.28 -1.63 -3.79
C GLY A 138 16.09 -2.99 -3.12
N ARG A 139 15.77 -3.00 -1.82
CA ARG A 139 15.53 -4.22 -1.06
C ARG A 139 14.64 -3.96 0.15
N ALA A 140 14.25 -5.04 0.83
CA ALA A 140 13.68 -4.97 2.17
C ALA A 140 14.74 -4.50 3.18
N LEU A 141 14.28 -3.88 4.26
CA LEU A 141 15.13 -3.47 5.37
C LEU A 141 15.81 -4.69 6.02
N GLN A 142 17.01 -4.46 6.54
CA GLN A 142 17.80 -5.41 7.30
C GLN A 142 18.24 -4.76 8.62
N ALA A 143 18.52 -5.59 9.63
CA ALA A 143 19.09 -5.10 10.88
C ALA A 143 20.45 -4.45 10.62
N GLY A 144 20.68 -3.30 11.24
CA GLY A 144 21.89 -2.50 11.04
C GLY A 144 21.82 -1.49 9.90
N ASP A 145 20.76 -1.50 9.07
CA ASP A 145 20.55 -0.45 8.07
C ASP A 145 20.46 0.93 8.74
N VAL A 146 21.11 1.92 8.14
CA VAL A 146 21.02 3.33 8.55
C VAL A 146 20.37 4.10 7.42
N LEU A 147 19.16 4.59 7.67
CA LEU A 147 18.36 5.31 6.69
C LEU A 147 18.51 6.82 6.92
N PRO A 148 19.03 7.59 5.96
CA PRO A 148 19.05 9.05 6.06
C PRO A 148 17.61 9.60 5.99
N LEU A 149 17.39 10.69 6.73
CA LEU A 149 16.15 11.47 6.69
C LEU A 149 16.41 12.81 6.02
N GLY A 150 15.44 13.24 5.21
CA GLY A 150 15.48 14.53 4.54
C GLY A 150 15.32 15.68 5.53
N ALA A 151 15.87 16.84 5.17
CA ALA A 151 15.72 18.06 5.96
C ALA A 151 14.31 18.65 5.77
N ALA A 152 13.69 19.06 6.87
CA ALA A 152 12.44 19.81 6.85
C ALA A 152 12.38 20.80 8.02
N PRO A 153 11.77 21.99 7.85
CA PRO A 153 11.57 22.92 8.96
C PRO A 153 10.79 22.26 10.10
N PRO A 154 11.02 22.59 11.38
CA PRO A 154 10.22 22.04 12.48
C PRO A 154 8.72 22.29 12.30
N LEU A 155 7.90 21.34 12.74
CA LEU A 155 6.45 21.53 12.76
C LEU A 155 6.08 22.43 13.95
N ARG A 156 5.52 23.62 13.69
CA ARG A 156 5.21 24.62 14.73
C ARG A 156 4.35 24.07 15.88
N ALA A 157 3.38 23.22 15.57
CA ALA A 157 2.48 22.61 16.56
C ALA A 157 3.18 21.61 17.51
N LEU A 158 4.38 21.13 17.15
CA LEU A 158 5.18 20.18 17.93
C LEU A 158 6.62 20.68 18.08
N PRO A 159 6.88 21.72 18.90
CA PRO A 159 8.24 22.13 19.19
C PRO A 159 9.06 20.99 19.82
N PRO A 160 10.39 20.94 19.58
CA PRO A 160 11.29 19.96 20.16
C PRO A 160 11.15 19.86 21.68
N GLY A 161 11.32 18.65 22.22
CA GLY A 161 11.27 18.38 23.65
C GLY A 161 11.91 17.04 23.99
N HIS A 162 11.92 16.70 25.27
CA HIS A 162 12.54 15.47 25.80
C HIS A 162 11.55 14.29 25.89
N ASP A 163 10.25 14.55 25.72
CA ASP A 163 9.19 13.55 25.78
C ASP A 163 8.51 13.36 24.43
N VAL A 164 7.90 12.19 24.26
CA VAL A 164 6.98 11.95 23.15
C VAL A 164 5.80 12.93 23.25
N ARG A 165 5.46 13.58 22.13
CA ARG A 165 4.30 14.47 22.03
C ARG A 165 3.40 14.05 20.89
N VAL A 166 2.09 14.17 21.10
CA VAL A 166 1.06 13.74 20.14
C VAL A 166 0.16 14.94 19.89
N LEU A 167 -0.24 15.18 18.65
CA LEU A 167 -1.26 16.20 18.37
C LEU A 167 -2.60 15.79 18.97
N GLY A 168 -3.38 16.76 19.44
CA GLY A 168 -4.70 16.54 20.04
C GLY A 168 -5.78 16.11 19.04
N TRP A 169 -5.43 15.97 17.76
CA TRP A 169 -6.30 15.51 16.69
C TRP A 169 -5.62 14.44 15.86
N GLY A 170 -6.43 13.64 15.18
CA GLY A 170 -6.00 12.63 14.22
C GLY A 170 -7.07 12.46 13.15
N LEU A 171 -6.86 11.48 12.27
CA LEU A 171 -7.84 11.10 11.26
C LEU A 171 -8.64 9.90 11.74
N ASP A 172 -9.93 9.91 11.40
CA ASP A 172 -10.70 8.69 11.40
C ASP A 172 -10.28 7.84 10.18
N PRO A 173 -9.80 6.59 10.37
CA PRO A 173 -9.46 5.71 9.27
C PRO A 173 -10.67 5.23 8.47
N GLN A 174 -11.89 5.18 9.03
CA GLN A 174 -13.05 4.52 8.39
C GLN A 174 -13.36 4.95 6.94
N PRO A 175 -13.27 6.24 6.56
CA PRO A 175 -13.53 6.66 5.18
C PRO A 175 -12.52 6.10 4.16
N TRP A 176 -11.37 5.64 4.63
CA TRP A 176 -10.21 5.19 3.83
C TRP A 176 -9.94 3.70 3.99
N PHE A 177 -10.32 3.15 5.14
CA PHE A 177 -10.10 1.78 5.56
C PHE A 177 -11.44 1.13 5.87
N ASP A 178 -11.93 0.39 4.89
CA ASP A 178 -13.11 -0.42 5.05
C ASP A 178 -12.72 -1.89 5.14
N PHE A 179 -12.78 -2.43 6.36
CA PHE A 179 -12.67 -3.86 6.60
C PHE A 179 -13.97 -4.62 6.38
N ALA A 180 -15.06 -3.94 5.97
CA ALA A 180 -16.25 -4.65 5.58
C ALA A 180 -15.91 -5.57 4.39
N TYR A 181 -16.27 -6.84 4.57
CA TYR A 181 -16.16 -7.89 3.56
C TYR A 181 -17.18 -7.65 2.44
N ARG A 182 -17.00 -6.57 1.68
CA ARG A 182 -17.77 -6.25 0.48
C ARG A 182 -17.03 -6.79 -0.75
N PRO A 183 -17.74 -7.26 -1.78
CA PRO A 183 -17.10 -7.66 -3.02
C PRO A 183 -16.25 -6.53 -3.62
N LEU A 184 -15.11 -6.87 -4.22
CA LEU A 184 -14.28 -5.97 -5.01
C LEU A 184 -14.93 -5.80 -6.39
N ALA A 185 -15.01 -4.56 -6.89
CA ALA A 185 -15.60 -4.34 -8.20
C ALA A 185 -14.61 -4.71 -9.31
N LEU A 186 -15.07 -5.56 -10.22
CA LEU A 186 -14.27 -6.13 -11.29
C LEU A 186 -14.98 -5.88 -12.63
N LEU A 187 -14.25 -5.25 -13.55
CA LEU A 187 -14.68 -5.08 -14.93
C LEU A 187 -14.29 -6.32 -15.73
N HIS A 188 -15.02 -6.59 -16.81
CA HIS A 188 -14.62 -7.59 -17.79
C HIS A 188 -13.27 -7.25 -18.40
N GLY A 189 -12.36 -8.23 -18.39
CA GLY A 189 -11.08 -8.14 -19.07
C GLY A 189 -11.22 -8.51 -20.55
N SER A 190 -10.15 -8.31 -21.32
CA SER A 190 -10.13 -8.60 -22.76
C SER A 190 -10.45 -10.05 -23.10
N HIS A 191 -10.20 -10.97 -22.17
CA HIS A 191 -10.42 -12.41 -22.32
C HIS A 191 -11.59 -12.93 -21.49
N TRP A 192 -12.47 -12.04 -21.02
CA TRP A 192 -13.67 -12.44 -20.29
C TRP A 192 -14.54 -13.45 -21.06
N ALA A 193 -14.81 -13.17 -22.34
CA ALA A 193 -15.65 -14.01 -23.18
C ALA A 193 -15.09 -15.41 -23.43
N ALA A 194 -13.80 -15.63 -23.18
CA ALA A 194 -13.17 -16.94 -23.32
C ALA A 194 -13.44 -17.87 -22.14
N LEU A 195 -13.89 -17.35 -20.99
CA LEU A 195 -14.33 -18.19 -19.87
C LEU A 195 -15.59 -18.97 -20.25
N ASP A 196 -15.67 -20.23 -19.83
CA ASP A 196 -16.92 -20.98 -19.94
C ASP A 196 -18.02 -20.36 -19.06
N SER A 197 -19.30 -20.61 -19.39
CA SER A 197 -20.41 -19.99 -18.67
C SER A 197 -20.47 -20.34 -17.18
N ALA A 198 -19.93 -21.50 -16.78
CA ALA A 198 -19.87 -21.90 -15.37
C ALA A 198 -18.85 -21.06 -14.59
N SER A 199 -17.68 -20.82 -15.20
CA SER A 199 -16.58 -20.02 -14.67
C SER A 199 -16.95 -18.55 -14.59
N GLN A 200 -17.67 -18.02 -15.59
CA GLN A 200 -18.23 -16.67 -15.54
C GLN A 200 -19.16 -16.48 -14.34
N ARG A 201 -20.09 -17.43 -14.12
CA ARG A 201 -20.97 -17.39 -12.94
C ARG A 201 -20.19 -17.55 -11.63
N HIS A 202 -19.20 -18.44 -11.59
CA HIS A 202 -18.40 -18.66 -10.38
C HIS A 202 -17.51 -17.47 -10.03
N LEU A 203 -16.98 -16.72 -11.01
CA LEU A 203 -16.15 -15.55 -10.73
C LEU A 203 -16.88 -14.50 -9.88
N TYR A 204 -18.17 -14.27 -10.16
CA TYR A 204 -18.98 -13.26 -9.48
C TYR A 204 -19.89 -13.81 -8.37
N GLY A 205 -20.28 -15.08 -8.44
CA GLY A 205 -21.09 -15.73 -7.40
C GLY A 205 -20.28 -16.48 -6.35
N GLY A 206 -19.02 -16.77 -6.63
CA GLY A 206 -18.13 -17.59 -5.81
C GLY A 206 -17.35 -16.79 -4.77
N ARG A 207 -16.67 -17.56 -3.91
CA ARG A 207 -15.72 -17.07 -2.91
C ARG A 207 -14.35 -17.62 -3.25
N PHE A 208 -13.34 -16.78 -3.16
CA PHE A 208 -11.94 -17.16 -3.23
C PHE A 208 -11.26 -16.86 -1.90
N ILE A 209 -10.15 -17.53 -1.64
CA ILE A 209 -9.32 -17.34 -0.45
C ILE A 209 -7.99 -16.76 -0.91
N LEU A 210 -7.53 -15.68 -0.26
CA LEU A 210 -6.22 -15.13 -0.56
C LEU A 210 -5.14 -16.12 -0.10
N SER A 211 -4.32 -16.59 -1.04
CA SER A 211 -3.30 -17.59 -0.77
C SER A 211 -2.13 -17.01 0.03
N LYS A 212 -1.43 -17.88 0.78
CA LYS A 212 -0.17 -17.54 1.49
C LYS A 212 0.97 -17.18 0.55
N ASP A 213 0.89 -17.59 -0.71
CA ASP A 213 1.90 -17.31 -1.75
C ASP A 213 1.66 -15.95 -2.45
N SER A 214 0.73 -15.15 -1.92
CA SER A 214 0.46 -13.79 -2.36
C SER A 214 1.55 -12.82 -1.91
N ASN A 215 1.94 -11.90 -2.78
CA ASN A 215 2.98 -10.91 -2.51
C ASN A 215 2.69 -9.58 -3.22
N ARG A 216 3.69 -8.70 -3.30
CA ARG A 216 3.58 -7.37 -3.94
C ARG A 216 3.52 -7.43 -5.48
N THR A 217 3.80 -8.58 -6.10
CA THR A 217 3.63 -8.81 -7.54
C THR A 217 2.20 -9.23 -7.87
N ALA A 218 1.64 -10.18 -7.10
CA ALA A 218 0.30 -10.71 -7.35
C ALA A 218 -0.37 -11.23 -6.07
N ALA A 219 -1.66 -10.96 -5.94
CA ALA A 219 -2.57 -11.62 -5.01
C ALA A 219 -3.09 -12.90 -5.68
N ARG A 220 -2.79 -14.06 -5.10
CA ARG A 220 -3.17 -15.38 -5.63
C ARG A 220 -4.43 -15.85 -4.93
N LEU A 221 -5.41 -16.30 -5.70
CA LEU A 221 -6.75 -16.59 -5.21
C LEU A 221 -7.04 -18.07 -5.35
N ASP A 222 -7.17 -18.75 -4.22
CA ASP A 222 -7.50 -20.17 -4.14
C ASP A 222 -9.02 -20.36 -4.06
N GLY A 223 -9.58 -21.21 -4.92
CA GLY A 223 -11.01 -21.49 -4.96
C GLY A 223 -11.36 -22.54 -6.01
N LEU A 224 -12.63 -22.55 -6.45
CA LEU A 224 -13.03 -23.38 -7.59
C LEU A 224 -12.26 -22.90 -8.83
N ALA A 225 -11.58 -23.84 -9.48
CA ALA A 225 -10.80 -23.56 -10.69
C ALA A 225 -11.72 -23.07 -11.82
N LEU A 226 -11.39 -21.90 -12.37
CA LEU A 226 -12.03 -21.36 -13.56
C LEU A 226 -11.41 -21.99 -14.81
N ARG A 227 -12.20 -22.04 -15.88
CA ARG A 227 -11.83 -22.65 -17.15
C ARG A 227 -12.13 -21.71 -18.32
N VAL A 228 -11.23 -21.71 -19.29
CA VAL A 228 -11.52 -21.19 -20.62
C VAL A 228 -12.23 -22.27 -21.44
N ALA A 229 -13.18 -21.87 -22.27
CA ALA A 229 -13.95 -22.79 -23.11
C ALA A 229 -13.06 -23.50 -24.13
N GLU A 230 -12.06 -22.78 -24.66
CA GLU A 230 -11.06 -23.29 -25.59
C GLU A 230 -9.66 -22.85 -25.15
N PRO A 231 -8.60 -23.64 -25.41
CA PRO A 231 -7.23 -23.24 -25.12
C PRO A 231 -6.87 -21.94 -25.84
N LEU A 232 -6.21 -21.03 -25.13
CA LEU A 232 -5.73 -19.76 -25.67
C LEU A 232 -4.20 -19.76 -25.77
N GLU A 233 -3.68 -19.62 -26.99
CA GLU A 233 -2.27 -19.26 -27.21
C GLU A 233 -2.16 -17.73 -27.28
N LEU A 234 -1.59 -17.12 -26.24
CA LEU A 234 -1.52 -15.67 -26.13
C LEU A 234 -0.09 -15.16 -26.29
N VAL A 235 0.06 -14.11 -27.07
CA VAL A 235 1.26 -13.28 -27.03
C VAL A 235 1.24 -12.46 -25.74
N SER A 236 2.41 -12.23 -25.15
CA SER A 236 2.55 -11.35 -24.00
C SER A 236 2.04 -9.95 -24.32
N GLU A 237 1.12 -9.45 -23.52
CA GLU A 237 0.53 -8.12 -23.67
C GLU A 237 0.70 -7.30 -22.40
N ALA A 238 0.53 -5.98 -22.53
CA ALA A 238 0.61 -5.06 -21.42
C ALA A 238 -0.40 -5.41 -20.32
N VAL A 239 0.06 -5.34 -19.07
CA VAL A 239 -0.78 -5.56 -17.90
C VAL A 239 -0.57 -4.43 -16.89
N LEU A 240 -1.54 -4.26 -16.00
CA LEU A 240 -1.53 -3.22 -14.98
C LEU A 240 -1.87 -3.82 -13.61
N PRO A 241 -1.52 -3.14 -12.51
CA PRO A 241 -2.08 -3.48 -11.21
C PRO A 241 -3.61 -3.57 -11.28
N GLY A 242 -4.17 -4.62 -10.69
CA GLY A 242 -5.58 -4.96 -10.73
C GLY A 242 -6.01 -5.87 -11.88
N THR A 243 -5.17 -6.11 -12.89
CA THR A 243 -5.48 -7.10 -13.92
C THR A 243 -5.61 -8.49 -13.27
N LEU A 244 -6.76 -9.13 -13.49
CA LEU A 244 -7.05 -10.49 -13.04
C LEU A 244 -6.67 -11.46 -14.16
N GLN A 245 -5.58 -12.19 -13.95
CA GLN A 245 -5.10 -13.19 -14.88
C GLN A 245 -5.56 -14.59 -14.48
N LEU A 246 -5.73 -15.47 -15.47
CA LEU A 246 -6.05 -16.88 -15.27
C LEU A 246 -4.94 -17.79 -15.81
N PRO A 247 -4.00 -18.24 -14.95
CA PRO A 247 -3.03 -19.25 -15.32
C PRO A 247 -3.67 -20.61 -15.64
N PRO A 248 -2.92 -21.57 -16.24
CA PRO A 248 -3.42 -22.91 -16.56
C PRO A 248 -3.97 -23.71 -15.37
N SER A 249 -3.58 -23.37 -14.14
CA SER A 249 -4.12 -23.98 -12.92
C SER A 249 -5.60 -23.67 -12.68
N GLY A 250 -6.17 -22.67 -13.36
CA GLY A 250 -7.52 -22.19 -13.15
C GLY A 250 -7.69 -21.33 -11.89
N GLN A 251 -6.62 -21.06 -11.14
CA GLN A 251 -6.65 -20.23 -9.93
C GLN A 251 -6.31 -18.77 -10.28
N PRO A 252 -7.25 -17.82 -10.14
CA PRO A 252 -7.01 -16.44 -10.56
C PRO A 252 -5.88 -15.76 -9.79
N ILE A 253 -5.14 -14.88 -10.46
CA ILE A 253 -4.14 -14.01 -9.84
C ILE A 253 -4.44 -12.55 -10.16
N ALA A 254 -4.57 -11.70 -9.14
CA ALA A 254 -4.78 -10.26 -9.30
C ALA A 254 -3.45 -9.53 -9.15
N LEU A 255 -2.97 -8.93 -10.23
CA LEU A 255 -1.70 -8.22 -10.27
C LEU A 255 -1.67 -7.02 -9.30
N GLN A 256 -0.52 -6.78 -8.69
CA GLN A 256 -0.31 -5.79 -7.62
C GLN A 256 0.73 -4.73 -8.03
N ALA A 257 1.22 -3.92 -7.09
CA ALA A 257 2.09 -2.78 -7.37
C ALA A 257 3.40 -3.14 -8.10
N GLU A 258 3.98 -4.31 -7.82
CA GLU A 258 5.21 -4.83 -8.44
C GLU A 258 4.91 -5.84 -9.56
N ALA A 259 3.74 -5.71 -10.20
CA ALA A 259 3.41 -6.51 -11.38
C ALA A 259 4.42 -6.26 -12.51
N PRO A 260 4.74 -7.30 -13.31
CA PRO A 260 5.51 -7.11 -14.53
C PRO A 260 4.73 -6.21 -15.50
N VAL A 261 5.44 -5.64 -16.48
CA VAL A 261 4.83 -4.74 -17.48
C VAL A 261 4.00 -5.49 -18.52
N THR A 262 4.31 -6.77 -18.73
CA THR A 262 3.62 -7.65 -19.67
C THR A 262 3.30 -9.00 -19.05
N GLY A 263 2.26 -9.67 -19.53
CA GLY A 263 1.92 -11.03 -19.10
C GLY A 263 1.26 -11.85 -20.21
N GLY A 264 1.53 -13.15 -20.22
CA GLY A 264 1.03 -14.10 -21.22
C GLY A 264 -0.22 -14.88 -20.82
N TYR A 265 -0.79 -14.64 -19.64
CA TYR A 265 -2.02 -15.31 -19.20
C TYR A 265 -3.28 -14.57 -19.64
N PRO A 266 -4.39 -15.29 -19.90
CA PRO A 266 -5.71 -14.70 -20.14
C PRO A 266 -6.06 -13.67 -19.08
N ARG A 267 -6.55 -12.51 -19.53
CA ARG A 267 -6.92 -11.35 -18.69
C ARG A 267 -8.43 -11.33 -18.58
N ILE A 268 -8.95 -12.04 -17.59
CA ILE A 268 -10.38 -12.32 -17.44
C ILE A 268 -11.13 -11.18 -16.73
N GLY A 269 -10.40 -10.29 -16.05
CA GLY A 269 -10.98 -9.14 -15.38
C GLY A 269 -9.98 -8.01 -15.13
N GLN A 270 -10.49 -6.84 -14.75
CA GLN A 270 -9.70 -5.72 -14.26
C GLN A 270 -10.37 -5.13 -13.02
N LEU A 271 -9.67 -5.13 -11.89
CA LEU A 271 -10.17 -4.50 -10.67
C LEU A 271 -10.31 -2.99 -10.87
N ALA A 272 -11.42 -2.44 -10.37
CA ALA A 272 -11.59 -1.01 -10.27
C ALA A 272 -10.47 -0.44 -9.37
N ALA A 273 -9.77 0.58 -9.84
CA ALA A 273 -8.59 1.11 -9.15
C ALA A 273 -8.87 1.56 -7.70
N VAL A 274 -10.11 1.98 -7.41
CA VAL A 274 -10.56 2.38 -6.07
C VAL A 274 -10.62 1.22 -5.07
N ASP A 275 -10.69 -0.03 -5.54
CA ASP A 275 -10.75 -1.24 -4.71
C ASP A 275 -9.36 -1.89 -4.50
N LEU A 276 -8.30 -1.41 -5.19
CA LEU A 276 -6.92 -1.91 -5.02
C LEU A 276 -6.40 -1.78 -3.57
N PRO A 277 -6.59 -0.64 -2.87
CA PRO A 277 -6.19 -0.53 -1.46
C PRO A 277 -6.86 -1.58 -0.57
N ARG A 278 -8.11 -1.93 -0.85
CA ARG A 278 -8.84 -2.96 -0.08
C ARG A 278 -8.21 -4.33 -0.28
N LEU A 279 -7.87 -4.70 -1.51
CA LEU A 279 -7.13 -5.93 -1.78
C LEU A 279 -5.74 -5.94 -1.12
N ALA A 280 -5.05 -4.79 -1.11
CA ALA A 280 -3.77 -4.63 -0.42
C ALA A 280 -3.87 -4.78 1.10
N GLN A 281 -5.06 -4.70 1.70
CA GLN A 281 -5.24 -4.93 3.14
C GLN A 281 -5.63 -6.35 3.51
N LEU A 282 -5.96 -7.19 2.53
CA LEU A 282 -6.29 -8.59 2.78
C LEU A 282 -5.05 -9.40 3.19
N ARG A 283 -5.27 -10.34 4.10
CA ARG A 283 -4.28 -11.28 4.64
C ARG A 283 -4.47 -12.66 4.02
N PRO A 284 -3.42 -13.49 3.98
CA PRO A 284 -3.58 -14.89 3.65
C PRO A 284 -4.70 -15.53 4.50
N GLY A 285 -5.62 -16.24 3.84
CA GLY A 285 -6.82 -16.82 4.45
C GLY A 285 -8.07 -15.94 4.37
N ASP A 286 -7.95 -14.64 4.08
CA ASP A 286 -9.12 -13.77 3.92
C ASP A 286 -9.92 -14.13 2.67
N THR A 287 -11.24 -13.97 2.75
CA THR A 287 -12.12 -14.19 1.60
C THR A 287 -12.05 -13.00 0.63
N VAL A 288 -11.96 -13.31 -0.67
CA VAL A 288 -12.13 -12.39 -1.79
C VAL A 288 -13.40 -12.76 -2.55
N CYS A 289 -14.29 -11.78 -2.73
CA CYS A 289 -15.45 -11.89 -3.61
C CYS A 289 -15.39 -10.77 -4.64
N PHE A 290 -15.98 -11.00 -5.82
CA PHE A 290 -16.09 -9.99 -6.86
C PHE A 290 -17.54 -9.61 -7.10
N ARG A 291 -17.75 -8.36 -7.50
CA ARG A 291 -19.00 -7.93 -8.13
C ARG A 291 -18.68 -7.37 -9.50
N GLU A 292 -19.55 -7.61 -10.45
CA GLU A 292 -19.45 -7.02 -11.77
C GLU A 292 -19.64 -5.48 -11.67
N THR A 293 -18.91 -4.73 -12.50
CA THR A 293 -19.06 -3.28 -12.63
C THR A 293 -18.71 -2.83 -14.05
N GLY A 294 -19.22 -1.67 -14.44
CA GLY A 294 -18.88 -1.02 -15.70
C GLY A 294 -17.81 0.07 -15.55
N MET A 295 -17.27 0.53 -16.68
CA MET A 295 -16.27 1.60 -16.71
C MET A 295 -16.79 2.89 -16.08
N ASP A 296 -18.02 3.30 -16.40
CA ASP A 296 -18.59 4.56 -15.91
C ASP A 296 -18.73 4.58 -14.38
N GLU A 297 -19.25 3.50 -13.79
CA GLU A 297 -19.35 3.36 -12.33
C GLU A 297 -17.95 3.37 -11.68
N ALA A 298 -17.00 2.62 -12.25
CA ALA A 298 -15.64 2.55 -11.74
C ALA A 298 -14.95 3.93 -11.77
N LEU A 299 -15.10 4.69 -12.86
CA LEU A 299 -14.57 6.03 -13.00
C LEU A 299 -15.24 7.02 -12.03
N ALA A 300 -16.56 6.98 -11.90
CA ALA A 300 -17.30 7.83 -10.96
C ALA A 300 -16.86 7.58 -9.51
N ARG A 301 -16.73 6.31 -9.10
CA ARG A 301 -16.22 5.94 -7.77
C ARG A 301 -14.79 6.40 -7.55
N LEU A 302 -13.92 6.25 -8.55
CA LEU A 302 -12.53 6.72 -8.47
C LEU A 302 -12.44 8.24 -8.34
N ALA A 303 -13.24 8.99 -9.12
CA ALA A 303 -13.30 10.45 -9.05
C ALA A 303 -13.78 10.93 -7.67
N ALA A 304 -14.86 10.36 -7.15
CA ALA A 304 -15.38 10.68 -5.83
C ALA A 304 -14.37 10.38 -4.71
N HIS A 305 -13.65 9.24 -4.82
CA HIS A 305 -12.59 8.89 -3.87
C HIS A 305 -11.43 9.88 -3.92
N ARG A 306 -10.96 10.25 -5.12
CA ARG A 306 -9.89 11.25 -5.31
C ARG A 306 -10.27 12.63 -4.77
N GLN A 307 -11.50 13.08 -5.02
CA GLN A 307 -11.99 14.36 -4.51
C GLN A 307 -12.06 14.37 -2.98
N ARG A 308 -12.51 13.26 -2.37
CA ARG A 308 -12.50 13.12 -0.90
C ARG A 308 -11.07 13.18 -0.37
N LEU A 309 -10.15 12.45 -0.99
CA LEU A 309 -8.75 12.40 -0.55
C LEU A 309 -8.10 13.79 -0.66
N ALA A 310 -8.31 14.49 -1.77
CA ALA A 310 -7.83 15.87 -1.94
C ALA A 310 -8.33 16.79 -0.81
N ARG A 311 -9.65 16.81 -0.54
CA ARG A 311 -10.23 17.60 0.56
C ARG A 311 -9.60 17.27 1.92
N MET A 312 -9.31 15.99 2.17
CA MET A 312 -8.68 15.57 3.42
C MET A 312 -7.23 16.04 3.51
N LEU A 313 -6.46 15.95 2.42
CA LEU A 313 -5.09 16.45 2.35
C LEU A 313 -5.03 17.96 2.60
N ASP A 314 -5.95 18.72 2.00
CA ASP A 314 -6.07 20.16 2.20
C ASP A 314 -6.43 20.50 3.66
N ALA A 315 -7.38 19.78 4.25
CA ALA A 315 -7.76 19.95 5.65
C ALA A 315 -6.59 19.65 6.60
N ILE A 316 -5.81 18.60 6.36
CA ILE A 316 -4.61 18.29 7.14
C ILE A 316 -3.59 19.42 7.03
N ALA A 317 -3.31 19.89 5.80
CA ALA A 317 -2.35 20.96 5.57
C ALA A 317 -2.75 22.25 6.31
N GLN A 318 -4.01 22.67 6.20
CA GLN A 318 -4.54 23.82 6.92
C GLN A 318 -4.40 23.65 8.42
N ARG A 319 -4.74 22.47 8.95
CA ARG A 319 -4.71 22.19 10.38
C ARG A 319 -3.30 22.17 10.98
N LEU A 320 -2.32 21.70 10.21
CA LEU A 320 -0.91 21.75 10.59
C LEU A 320 -0.35 23.18 10.57
N GLU A 321 -0.90 24.07 9.74
CA GLU A 321 -0.52 25.49 9.69
C GLU A 321 -1.16 26.30 10.84
N THR A 322 -2.42 26.04 11.17
CA THR A 322 -3.17 26.77 12.22
C THR A 322 -2.89 26.25 13.63
N GLY A 323 -2.50 24.98 13.79
CA GLY A 323 -2.28 24.36 15.09
C GLY A 323 -3.55 24.05 15.88
N ALA A 324 -4.74 24.21 15.28
CA ALA A 324 -6.07 23.97 15.86
C ALA A 324 -6.88 23.02 14.97
#